data_AF-A0A538T353-F1
#
_entry.id   AF-A0A538T353-F1
#
_cell.length_a   1.000
_cell.length_b   1.000
_cell.length_c   1.000
_cell.angle_alpha   90.00
_cell.angle_beta   90.00
_cell.angle_gamma   90.00
#
_symmetry.space_group_name_H-M   'P 1'
#
loop_
_entity.id
_entity.type
_entity.pdbx_description
1 polymer ?
#
loop_
_entity_poly.entity_id
_entity_poly.type
_entity_poly.pdbx_seq_one_letter_code
_entity_poly.pdbx_strand_id
1 'polypeptide(L)'
;MPAGKSEVSVAPVTPRFTRGALTKRVESFRGKRVLVIGDVILDRYLWGNATRVSPEAPVLVVDVEKEELRLGGAANVAQNVRALGATPVLIGVAGSDAAAQDLRRELHAREIDSDGGVLSDPARRTTLKTRIIAHHQQVLRADEESREALHPAMAEELWRRVERSLGSVSAVLISDYGKGVVSPSLLDRLLPELRRRGIPSAVDPKEEHFQRYRSVSVITPNVAEASQAWGRRIRNSEDLVEAGFGLREKLGAESV
;
A
#
# COMPACT_ATOMS: atom_id res chain seq x y z
N MET A 1 38.16 18.67 23.31
CA MET A 1 38.19 18.30 21.88
C MET A 1 37.00 17.38 21.61
N PRO A 2 35.84 17.86 21.14
CA PRO A 2 34.77 16.93 20.77
C PRO A 2 35.03 16.36 19.37
N ALA A 3 34.72 15.09 19.23
CA ALA A 3 35.01 14.21 18.10
C ALA A 3 34.42 14.71 16.78
N GLY A 4 35.18 14.50 15.70
CA GLY A 4 34.81 14.86 14.34
C GLY A 4 33.51 14.17 13.90
N LYS A 5 32.61 14.97 13.32
CA LYS A 5 31.51 14.45 12.52
C LYS A 5 32.12 13.71 11.34
N SER A 6 31.90 12.41 11.23
CA SER A 6 32.20 11.67 10.00
C SER A 6 31.31 12.21 8.89
N GLU A 7 31.87 13.03 8.00
CA GLU A 7 31.23 13.42 6.75
C GLU A 7 31.00 12.16 5.92
N VAL A 8 29.75 11.70 5.89
CA VAL A 8 29.30 10.66 4.98
C VAL A 8 29.21 11.29 3.59
N SER A 9 30.36 11.43 2.92
CA SER A 9 30.48 11.87 1.53
C SER A 9 29.98 10.75 0.61
N VAL A 10 28.67 10.64 0.44
CA VAL A 10 28.08 9.80 -0.61
C VAL A 10 27.89 10.67 -1.84
N ALA A 11 28.82 10.58 -2.79
CA ALA A 11 28.62 11.17 -4.11
C ALA A 11 27.32 10.60 -4.69
N PRO A 12 26.36 11.44 -5.12
CA PRO A 12 25.10 10.94 -5.64
C PRO A 12 25.36 10.21 -6.95
N VAL A 13 25.37 8.87 -6.91
CA VAL A 13 25.33 8.05 -8.12
C VAL A 13 23.95 8.26 -8.71
N THR A 14 23.83 9.15 -9.69
CA THR A 14 22.58 9.28 -10.44
C THR A 14 22.53 8.10 -11.42
N PRO A 15 21.65 7.10 -11.22
CA PRO A 15 21.54 6.01 -12.17
C PRO A 15 21.12 6.58 -13.53
N ARG A 16 21.99 6.44 -14.53
CA ARG A 16 21.67 6.81 -15.91
C ARG A 16 20.81 5.71 -16.53
N PHE A 17 19.50 5.86 -16.41
CA PHE A 17 18.57 4.99 -17.11
C PHE A 17 18.38 5.47 -18.56
N THR A 18 18.65 4.62 -19.54
CA THR A 18 18.25 4.87 -20.93
C THR A 18 16.84 4.35 -21.15
N ARG A 19 16.10 4.95 -22.10
CA ARG A 19 14.76 4.46 -22.50
C ARG A 19 14.80 2.97 -22.82
N GLY A 20 15.79 2.52 -23.60
CA GLY A 20 15.94 1.12 -23.97
C GLY A 20 16.19 0.19 -22.76
N ALA A 21 16.98 0.63 -21.78
CA ALA A 21 17.20 -0.14 -20.55
C ALA A 21 15.92 -0.23 -19.70
N LEU A 22 15.13 0.85 -19.62
CA LEU A 22 13.86 0.85 -18.90
C LEU A 22 12.80 -0.03 -19.59
N THR A 23 12.68 0.07 -20.91
CA THR A 23 11.76 -0.79 -21.68
C THR A 23 12.05 -2.27 -21.47
N LYS A 24 13.33 -2.68 -21.54
CA LYS A 24 13.73 -4.07 -21.27
C LYS A 24 13.39 -4.52 -19.84
N ARG A 25 13.46 -3.62 -18.85
CA ARG A 25 13.06 -3.92 -17.46
C ARG A 25 11.56 -4.10 -17.33
N VAL A 26 10.75 -3.26 -17.97
CA VAL A 26 9.29 -3.42 -17.96
C VAL A 26 8.89 -4.72 -18.68
N GLU A 27 9.51 -5.03 -19.81
CA GLU A 27 9.26 -6.28 -20.54
C GLU A 27 9.58 -7.53 -19.71
N SER A 28 10.58 -7.47 -18.83
CA SER A 28 10.97 -8.62 -17.99
C SER A 28 9.98 -8.94 -16.87
N PHE A 29 8.94 -8.12 -16.67
CA PHE A 29 7.88 -8.36 -15.69
C PHE A 29 6.90 -9.42 -16.20
N ARG A 30 6.83 -9.63 -17.53
CA ARG A 30 6.00 -10.68 -18.13
C ARG A 30 6.39 -12.05 -17.58
N GLY A 31 5.39 -12.83 -17.18
CA GLY A 31 5.57 -14.15 -16.59
C GLY A 31 6.04 -14.15 -15.12
N LYS A 32 6.32 -12.98 -14.52
CA LYS A 32 6.56 -12.88 -13.07
C LYS A 32 5.24 -12.88 -12.32
N ARG A 33 5.22 -13.58 -11.19
CA ARG A 33 4.11 -13.55 -10.23
C ARG A 33 4.53 -12.72 -9.04
N VAL A 34 3.72 -11.74 -8.64
CA VAL A 34 4.03 -10.84 -7.52
C VAL A 34 2.91 -10.95 -6.50
N LEU A 35 3.25 -11.35 -5.29
CA LEU A 35 2.31 -11.40 -4.18
C LEU A 35 2.11 -9.99 -3.64
N VAL A 36 0.87 -9.53 -3.58
CA VAL A 36 0.50 -8.25 -2.98
C VAL A 36 -0.35 -8.55 -1.76
N ILE A 37 0.15 -8.22 -0.57
CA ILE A 37 -0.56 -8.43 0.69
C ILE A 37 -0.86 -7.07 1.31
N GLY A 38 -2.09 -6.88 1.75
CA GLY A 38 -2.39 -5.70 2.54
C GLY A 38 -3.86 -5.31 2.57
N ASP A 39 -4.08 -4.08 3.01
CA ASP A 39 -5.41 -3.52 3.15
C ASP A 39 -5.98 -3.17 1.77
N VAL A 40 -7.05 -3.86 1.38
CA VAL A 40 -7.79 -3.54 0.14
C VAL A 40 -8.76 -2.40 0.40
N ILE A 41 -8.77 -1.43 -0.51
CA ILE A 41 -9.57 -0.21 -0.39
C ILE A 41 -10.35 -0.02 -1.69
N LEU A 42 -11.59 0.43 -1.58
CA LEU A 42 -12.35 0.95 -2.70
C LEU A 42 -12.41 2.48 -2.58
N ASP A 43 -11.97 3.20 -3.60
CA ASP A 43 -12.12 4.65 -3.69
C ASP A 43 -13.33 4.97 -4.56
N ARG A 44 -14.33 5.66 -3.99
CA ARG A 44 -15.53 6.14 -4.70
C ARG A 44 -15.40 7.63 -4.95
N TYR A 45 -15.62 8.07 -6.19
CA TYR A 45 -15.58 9.46 -6.58
C TYR A 45 -16.97 9.90 -7.04
N LEU A 46 -17.55 10.87 -6.34
CA LEU A 46 -18.80 11.50 -6.71
C LEU A 46 -18.47 12.87 -7.30
N TRP A 47 -18.61 13.00 -8.61
CA TRP A 47 -18.36 14.23 -9.36
C TRP A 47 -19.68 14.96 -9.58
N GLY A 48 -19.69 16.27 -9.31
CA GLY A 48 -20.88 17.08 -9.50
C GLY A 48 -20.60 18.56 -9.41
N ASN A 49 -21.67 19.32 -9.23
CA ASN A 49 -21.63 20.77 -9.08
C ASN A 49 -22.26 21.18 -7.75
N ALA A 50 -21.67 22.16 -7.07
CA ALA A 50 -22.19 22.72 -5.82
C ALA A 50 -22.69 24.15 -6.09
N THR A 51 -23.95 24.29 -6.47
CA THR A 51 -24.53 25.60 -6.88
C THR A 51 -25.36 26.25 -5.80
N ARG A 52 -25.74 25.50 -4.75
CA ARG A 52 -26.64 25.98 -3.69
C ARG A 52 -26.23 25.50 -2.30
N VAL A 53 -26.66 26.26 -1.30
CA VAL A 53 -26.57 25.90 0.12
C VAL A 53 -27.89 25.23 0.53
N SER A 54 -27.83 24.23 1.41
CA SER A 54 -29.03 23.57 1.92
C SER A 54 -29.90 24.54 2.73
N PRO A 55 -31.23 24.53 2.57
CA PRO A 55 -32.13 25.31 3.42
C PRO A 55 -32.23 24.74 4.85
N GLU A 56 -31.79 23.50 5.07
CA GLU A 56 -31.89 22.79 6.36
C GLU A 56 -30.68 23.02 7.27
N ALA A 57 -29.50 23.28 6.68
CA ALA A 57 -28.25 23.51 7.40
C ALA A 57 -27.26 24.29 6.52
N PRO A 58 -26.28 25.02 7.09
CA PRO A 58 -25.29 25.79 6.32
C PRO A 58 -24.22 24.89 5.66
N VAL A 59 -24.67 23.96 4.81
CA VAL A 59 -23.84 22.99 4.08
C VAL A 59 -24.09 23.11 2.58
N LEU A 60 -23.05 22.86 1.78
CA LEU A 60 -23.17 22.81 0.33
C LEU A 60 -23.96 21.58 -0.09
N VAL A 61 -24.86 21.75 -1.07
CA VAL A 61 -25.49 20.61 -1.75
C VAL A 61 -24.75 20.37 -3.05
N VAL A 62 -24.28 19.13 -3.23
CA VAL A 62 -23.62 18.69 -4.47
C VAL A 62 -24.61 17.88 -5.28
N ASP A 63 -24.96 18.37 -6.46
CA ASP A 63 -25.75 17.62 -7.43
C ASP A 63 -24.78 16.68 -8.17
N VAL A 64 -24.82 15.39 -7.83
CA VAL A 64 -23.90 14.37 -8.36
C VAL A 64 -24.30 14.01 -9.79
N GLU A 65 -23.36 14.15 -10.72
CA GLU A 65 -23.54 13.90 -12.16
C GLU A 65 -22.86 12.60 -12.61
N LYS A 66 -21.77 12.21 -11.94
CA LYS A 66 -21.00 11.02 -12.27
C LYS A 66 -20.46 10.36 -11.02
N GLU A 67 -20.59 9.03 -10.96
CA GLU A 67 -19.88 8.19 -10.02
C GLU A 67 -18.76 7.42 -10.73
N GLU A 68 -17.61 7.29 -10.07
CA GLU A 68 -16.50 6.46 -10.53
C GLU A 68 -15.90 5.68 -9.37
N LEU A 69 -15.68 4.39 -9.57
CA LEU A 69 -15.04 3.50 -8.62
C LEU A 69 -13.61 3.21 -9.06
N ARG A 70 -12.69 3.21 -8.10
CA ARG A 70 -11.27 2.89 -8.31
C ARG A 70 -10.75 1.97 -7.23
N LEU A 71 -9.85 1.08 -7.60
CA LEU A 71 -9.11 0.27 -6.64
C LEU A 71 -8.12 1.15 -5.88
N GLY A 72 -8.07 0.98 -4.56
CA GLY A 72 -7.16 1.66 -3.64
C GLY A 72 -6.34 0.66 -2.82
N GLY A 73 -5.35 1.16 -2.08
CA GLY A 73 -4.49 0.34 -1.21
C GLY A 73 -3.83 -0.83 -1.94
N ALA A 74 -3.84 -2.01 -1.32
CA ALA A 74 -3.29 -3.23 -1.91
C ALA A 74 -3.92 -3.59 -3.27
N ALA A 75 -5.19 -3.26 -3.49
CA ALA A 75 -5.87 -3.52 -4.76
C ALA A 75 -5.33 -2.64 -5.90
N ASN A 76 -4.99 -1.38 -5.61
CA ASN A 76 -4.31 -0.49 -6.58
C ASN A 76 -2.89 -0.99 -6.88
N VAL A 77 -2.17 -1.48 -5.87
CA VAL A 77 -0.84 -2.08 -6.07
C VAL A 77 -0.93 -3.27 -7.01
N ALA A 78 -1.90 -4.18 -6.80
CA ALA A 78 -2.15 -5.29 -7.70
C ALA A 78 -2.50 -4.84 -9.13
N GLN A 79 -3.30 -3.78 -9.27
CA GLN A 79 -3.59 -3.16 -10.58
C GLN A 79 -2.33 -2.67 -11.29
N ASN A 80 -1.42 -2.01 -10.57
CA ASN A 80 -0.16 -1.53 -11.16
C ASN A 80 0.75 -2.70 -11.56
N VAL A 81 0.82 -3.76 -10.76
CA VAL A 81 1.54 -5.00 -11.11
C VAL A 81 0.99 -5.59 -12.42
N ARG A 82 -0.34 -5.67 -12.56
CA ARG A 82 -0.99 -6.14 -13.79
C ARG A 82 -0.67 -5.23 -14.98
N ALA A 83 -0.76 -3.92 -14.81
CA ALA A 83 -0.49 -2.93 -15.86
C ALA A 83 0.96 -3.01 -16.37
N LEU A 84 1.91 -3.37 -15.51
CA LEU A 84 3.31 -3.59 -15.88
C LEU A 84 3.56 -4.97 -16.54
N GLY A 85 2.53 -5.81 -16.70
CA GLY A 85 2.59 -7.09 -17.40
C GLY A 85 2.90 -8.31 -16.53
N ALA A 86 3.08 -8.13 -15.22
CA ALA A 86 3.21 -9.23 -14.26
C ALA A 86 1.82 -9.78 -13.85
N THR A 87 1.82 -10.95 -13.22
CA THR A 87 0.61 -11.56 -12.64
C THR A 87 0.54 -11.21 -11.15
N PRO A 88 -0.39 -10.34 -10.72
CA PRO A 88 -0.60 -10.10 -9.31
C PRO A 88 -1.27 -11.31 -8.66
N VAL A 89 -0.81 -11.66 -7.45
CA VAL A 89 -1.51 -12.53 -6.51
C VAL A 89 -1.92 -11.63 -5.35
N LEU A 90 -3.14 -11.11 -5.36
CA LEU A 90 -3.62 -10.22 -4.31
C LEU A 90 -4.11 -11.05 -3.12
N ILE A 91 -3.68 -10.73 -1.91
CA ILE A 91 -4.21 -11.28 -0.67
C ILE A 91 -4.59 -10.15 0.28
N GLY A 92 -5.88 -10.07 0.61
CA GLY A 92 -6.41 -9.05 1.51
C GLY A 92 -7.74 -9.50 2.11
N VAL A 93 -8.36 -8.62 2.90
CA VAL A 93 -9.66 -8.92 3.51
C VAL A 93 -10.64 -7.77 3.31
N ALA A 94 -11.86 -8.11 2.92
CA ALA A 94 -12.99 -7.19 2.77
C ALA A 94 -14.18 -7.70 3.59
N GLY A 95 -15.22 -6.88 3.73
CA GLY A 95 -16.47 -7.26 4.35
C GLY A 95 -17.32 -8.20 3.49
N SER A 96 -18.60 -8.28 3.84
CA SER A 96 -19.64 -8.94 3.03
C SER A 96 -20.72 -7.93 2.55
N ASP A 97 -20.32 -6.67 2.41
CA ASP A 97 -21.17 -5.53 2.06
C ASP A 97 -21.14 -5.20 0.55
N ALA A 98 -21.95 -4.21 0.14
CA ALA A 98 -22.01 -3.77 -1.26
C ALA A 98 -20.65 -3.28 -1.78
N ALA A 99 -19.86 -2.60 -0.94
CA ALA A 99 -18.52 -2.15 -1.31
C ALA A 99 -17.58 -3.33 -1.58
N ALA A 100 -17.71 -4.46 -0.87
CA ALA A 100 -16.97 -5.68 -1.19
C ALA A 100 -17.34 -6.23 -2.58
N GLN A 101 -18.63 -6.19 -2.93
CA GLN A 101 -19.10 -6.65 -4.25
C GLN A 101 -18.55 -5.74 -5.36
N ASP A 102 -18.62 -4.42 -5.16
CA ASP A 102 -18.07 -3.43 -6.06
C ASP A 102 -16.56 -3.62 -6.27
N LEU A 103 -15.81 -3.81 -5.17
CA LEU A 103 -14.37 -4.10 -5.20
C LEU A 103 -14.06 -5.35 -6.04
N ARG A 104 -14.82 -6.44 -5.86
CA ARG A 104 -14.64 -7.69 -6.64
C ARG A 104 -14.91 -7.47 -8.13
N ARG A 105 -15.94 -6.70 -8.48
CA ARG A 105 -16.23 -6.35 -9.88
C ARG A 105 -15.09 -5.54 -10.50
N GLU A 106 -14.56 -4.55 -9.79
CA GLU A 106 -13.44 -3.73 -10.26
C GLU A 106 -12.14 -4.55 -10.41
N LEU A 107 -11.88 -5.51 -9.52
CA LEU A 107 -10.77 -6.45 -9.64
C LEU A 107 -10.91 -7.35 -10.87
N HIS A 108 -12.10 -7.95 -11.05
CA HIS A 108 -12.39 -8.82 -12.20
C HIS A 108 -12.26 -8.07 -13.53
N ALA A 109 -12.76 -6.83 -13.61
CA ALA A 109 -12.65 -5.97 -14.80
C ALA A 109 -11.18 -5.68 -15.19
N ARG A 110 -10.23 -5.86 -14.26
CA ARG A 110 -8.78 -5.70 -14.47
C ARG A 110 -8.04 -7.04 -14.55
N GLU A 111 -8.77 -8.16 -14.65
CA GLU A 111 -8.21 -9.51 -14.72
C GLU A 111 -7.35 -9.88 -13.50
N ILE A 112 -7.77 -9.44 -12.32
CA ILE A 112 -7.14 -9.76 -11.03
C ILE A 112 -8.07 -10.69 -10.27
N ASP A 113 -7.56 -11.87 -9.88
CA ASP A 113 -8.31 -12.84 -9.10
C ASP A 113 -8.68 -12.27 -7.72
N SER A 114 -9.99 -12.21 -7.45
CA SER A 114 -10.54 -11.76 -6.17
C SER A 114 -11.12 -12.90 -5.33
N ASP A 115 -11.42 -14.06 -5.92
CA ASP A 115 -12.12 -15.17 -5.26
C ASP A 115 -11.14 -15.99 -4.42
N GLY A 116 -9.95 -16.26 -4.97
CA GLY A 116 -8.84 -16.88 -4.24
C GLY A 116 -8.09 -15.90 -3.34
N GLY A 117 -8.15 -14.61 -3.67
CA GLY A 117 -7.28 -13.57 -3.09
C GLY A 117 -7.89 -12.75 -1.95
N VAL A 118 -9.14 -12.30 -2.09
CA VAL A 118 -9.79 -11.41 -1.12
C VAL A 118 -10.71 -12.22 -0.22
N LEU A 119 -10.31 -12.39 1.03
CA LEU A 119 -11.11 -13.03 2.07
C LEU A 119 -12.33 -12.16 2.42
N SER A 120 -13.47 -12.79 2.72
CA SER A 120 -14.65 -12.09 3.22
C SER A 120 -14.77 -12.33 4.72
N ASP A 121 -14.86 -11.24 5.47
CA ASP A 121 -15.08 -11.26 6.92
C ASP A 121 -16.34 -10.44 7.24
N PRO A 122 -17.47 -11.09 7.57
CA PRO A 122 -18.74 -10.42 7.80
C PRO A 122 -18.72 -9.52 9.04
N ALA A 123 -17.73 -9.66 9.92
CA ALA A 123 -17.60 -8.84 11.12
C ALA A 123 -16.92 -7.48 10.85
N ARG A 124 -16.40 -7.23 9.63
CA ARG A 124 -15.84 -5.92 9.26
C ARG A 124 -16.55 -5.29 8.07
N ARG A 125 -16.49 -3.96 8.04
CA ARG A 125 -16.86 -3.17 6.86
C ARG A 125 -15.69 -3.13 5.89
N THR A 126 -15.98 -3.23 4.59
CA THR A 126 -14.99 -3.00 3.54
C THR A 126 -14.52 -1.55 3.59
N THR A 127 -13.20 -1.33 3.53
CA THR A 127 -12.63 0.02 3.52
C THR A 127 -13.05 0.75 2.24
N LEU A 128 -13.93 1.73 2.37
CA LEU A 128 -14.45 2.57 1.29
C LEU A 128 -14.14 4.03 1.60
N LYS A 129 -13.52 4.72 0.64
CA LYS A 129 -13.20 6.15 0.72
C LYS A 129 -13.96 6.91 -0.34
N THR A 130 -15.04 7.57 0.07
CA THR A 130 -15.87 8.38 -0.82
C THR A 130 -15.34 9.81 -0.86
N ARG A 131 -14.95 10.29 -2.04
CA ARG A 131 -14.52 11.67 -2.29
C ARG A 131 -15.59 12.39 -3.09
N ILE A 132 -16.11 13.47 -2.54
CA ILE A 132 -17.09 14.33 -3.20
C ILE A 132 -16.35 15.50 -3.82
N ILE A 133 -16.46 15.63 -5.14
CA ILE A 133 -15.76 16.63 -5.94
C ILE A 133 -16.79 17.55 -6.59
N ALA A 134 -16.66 18.85 -6.32
CA ALA A 134 -17.46 19.89 -6.95
C ALA A 134 -16.55 20.97 -7.54
N HIS A 135 -16.89 21.48 -8.73
CA HIS A 135 -16.10 22.52 -9.42
C HIS A 135 -14.60 22.19 -9.50
N HIS A 136 -14.27 20.92 -9.77
CA HIS A 136 -12.92 20.35 -9.81
C HIS A 136 -12.13 20.42 -8.49
N GLN A 137 -12.78 20.67 -7.36
CA GLN A 137 -12.18 20.65 -6.03
C GLN A 137 -12.82 19.58 -5.15
N GLN A 138 -12.00 18.88 -4.35
CA GLN A 138 -12.53 17.94 -3.38
C GLN A 138 -13.14 18.70 -2.20
N VAL A 139 -14.45 18.57 -2.01
CA VAL A 139 -15.21 19.27 -0.97
C VAL A 139 -15.24 18.48 0.33
N LEU A 140 -15.44 17.15 0.24
CA LEU A 140 -15.57 16.28 1.40
C LEU A 140 -14.98 14.90 1.11
N ARG A 141 -14.53 14.24 2.18
CA ARG A 141 -14.24 12.82 2.18
C ARG A 141 -15.00 12.12 3.30
N ALA A 142 -15.65 11.01 2.97
CA ALA A 142 -16.27 10.11 3.93
C ALA A 142 -15.53 8.76 3.86
N ASP A 143 -15.05 8.31 5.02
CA ASP A 143 -14.33 7.05 5.15
C ASP A 143 -15.23 6.05 5.91
N GLU A 144 -15.51 4.92 5.28
CA GLU A 144 -16.21 3.78 5.87
C GLU A 144 -15.20 2.66 6.03
N GLU A 145 -14.73 2.40 7.25
CA GLU A 145 -13.59 1.50 7.45
C GLU A 145 -13.61 0.83 8.83
N SER A 146 -12.92 -0.31 8.92
CA SER A 146 -12.52 -0.93 10.18
C SER A 146 -11.01 -0.80 10.34
N ARG A 147 -10.56 -0.50 11.56
CA ARG A 147 -9.12 -0.51 11.93
C ARG A 147 -8.77 -1.64 12.88
N GLU A 148 -9.77 -2.39 13.32
CA GLU A 148 -9.60 -3.51 14.23
C GLU A 148 -8.76 -4.62 13.60
N ALA A 149 -7.94 -5.26 14.43
CA ALA A 149 -7.19 -6.44 14.03
C ALA A 149 -8.14 -7.56 13.54
N LEU A 150 -7.64 -8.40 12.63
CA LEU A 150 -8.39 -9.57 12.20
C LEU A 150 -8.66 -10.51 13.38
N HIS A 151 -9.84 -11.12 13.41
CA HIS A 151 -10.11 -12.23 14.32
C HIS A 151 -9.05 -13.34 14.12
N PRO A 152 -8.56 -14.02 15.17
CA PRO A 152 -7.47 -15.00 15.04
C PRO A 152 -7.67 -16.06 13.96
N ALA A 153 -8.90 -16.58 13.82
CA ALA A 153 -9.23 -17.55 12.77
C ALA A 153 -9.08 -16.97 11.34
N MET A 154 -9.45 -15.71 11.15
CA MET A 154 -9.29 -15.01 9.87
C MET A 154 -7.82 -14.69 9.59
N ALA A 155 -7.06 -14.29 10.61
CA ALA A 155 -5.61 -14.08 10.50
C ALA A 155 -4.87 -15.37 10.10
N GLU A 156 -5.28 -16.53 10.63
CA GLU A 156 -4.67 -17.82 10.28
C GLU A 156 -5.05 -18.27 8.85
N GLU A 157 -6.30 -18.06 8.42
CA GLU A 157 -6.68 -18.30 7.01
C GLU A 157 -5.91 -17.38 6.06
N LEU A 158 -5.77 -16.10 6.39
CA LEU A 158 -4.95 -15.15 5.63
C LEU A 158 -3.51 -15.68 5.51
N TRP A 159 -2.90 -16.06 6.63
CA TRP A 159 -1.55 -16.64 6.61
C TRP A 159 -1.46 -17.89 5.74
N ARG A 160 -2.40 -18.84 5.85
CA ARG A 160 -2.38 -20.06 5.02
C ARG A 160 -2.47 -19.77 3.52
N ARG A 161 -3.13 -18.68 3.11
CA ARG A 161 -3.12 -18.24 1.70
C ARG A 161 -1.79 -17.62 1.30
N VAL A 162 -1.21 -16.80 2.17
CA VAL A 162 0.12 -16.20 1.98
C VAL A 162 1.17 -17.30 1.82
N GLU A 163 1.27 -18.20 2.78
CA GLU A 163 2.27 -19.27 2.82
C GLU A 163 2.23 -20.17 1.57
N ARG A 164 1.03 -20.56 1.14
CA ARG A 164 0.84 -21.34 -0.10
C ARG A 164 1.33 -20.60 -1.34
N SER A 165 1.20 -19.27 -1.36
CA SER A 165 1.58 -18.45 -2.51
C SER A 165 3.10 -18.25 -2.62
N LEU A 166 3.82 -18.26 -1.49
CA LEU A 166 5.26 -17.98 -1.43
C LEU A 166 6.11 -18.90 -2.32
N GLY A 167 5.67 -20.12 -2.60
CA GLY A 167 6.40 -21.05 -3.47
C GLY A 167 6.39 -20.68 -4.96
N SER A 168 5.53 -19.76 -5.39
CA SER A 168 5.27 -19.47 -6.81
C SER A 168 5.54 -18.02 -7.23
N VAL A 169 5.94 -17.16 -6.30
CA VAL A 169 6.10 -15.72 -6.54
C VAL A 169 7.57 -15.31 -6.65
N SER A 170 7.81 -14.27 -7.43
CA SER A 170 9.13 -13.68 -7.65
C SER A 170 9.43 -12.51 -6.71
N ALA A 171 8.41 -11.91 -6.10
CA ALA A 171 8.53 -10.83 -5.14
C ALA A 171 7.26 -10.71 -4.29
N VAL A 172 7.36 -10.04 -3.15
CA VAL A 172 6.23 -9.69 -2.28
C VAL A 172 6.16 -8.18 -2.07
N LEU A 173 4.97 -7.62 -2.24
CA LEU A 173 4.65 -6.23 -1.92
C LEU A 173 3.70 -6.21 -0.70
N ILE A 174 4.07 -5.48 0.34
CA ILE A 174 3.29 -5.32 1.56
C ILE A 174 2.74 -3.89 1.56
N SER A 175 1.42 -3.75 1.59
CA SER A 175 0.72 -2.48 1.50
C SER A 175 -0.05 -2.23 2.80
N ASP A 176 0.59 -1.54 3.75
CA ASP A 176 0.06 -1.33 5.09
C ASP A 176 -0.60 0.04 5.24
N TYR A 177 -1.93 0.05 5.38
CA TYR A 177 -2.73 1.25 5.63
C TYR A 177 -3.28 1.30 7.06
N GLY A 178 -2.82 0.39 7.95
CA GLY A 178 -3.29 0.28 9.32
C GLY A 178 -4.77 -0.10 9.42
N LYS A 179 -5.28 -0.97 8.53
CA LYS A 179 -6.68 -1.47 8.57
C LYS A 179 -6.81 -2.88 9.12
N GLY A 180 -5.74 -3.40 9.72
CA GLY A 180 -5.72 -4.65 10.46
C GLY A 180 -5.28 -5.88 9.67
N VAL A 181 -5.20 -5.82 8.33
CA VAL A 181 -4.70 -6.96 7.53
C VAL A 181 -3.21 -7.14 7.74
N VAL A 182 -2.44 -6.05 7.63
CA VAL A 182 -1.04 -6.05 8.02
C VAL A 182 -0.98 -5.91 9.53
N SER A 183 -0.58 -6.99 10.20
CA SER A 183 -0.50 -7.05 11.66
C SER A 183 0.90 -7.44 12.12
N PRO A 184 1.25 -7.14 13.38
CA PRO A 184 2.47 -7.66 14.01
C PRO A 184 2.67 -9.17 13.81
N SER A 185 1.62 -9.97 14.03
CA SER A 185 1.70 -11.42 13.92
C SER A 185 1.92 -11.91 12.48
N LEU A 186 1.38 -11.20 11.49
CA LEU A 186 1.64 -11.47 10.08
C LEU A 186 3.10 -11.15 9.74
N LEU A 187 3.59 -9.97 10.13
CA LEU A 187 4.96 -9.54 9.82
C LEU A 187 6.01 -10.44 10.47
N ASP A 188 5.77 -10.85 11.73
CA ASP A 188 6.68 -11.71 12.49
C ASP A 188 6.79 -13.13 11.87
N ARG A 189 5.81 -13.57 11.08
CA ARG A 189 5.86 -14.83 10.31
C ARG A 189 6.39 -14.62 8.90
N LEU A 190 5.93 -13.57 8.22
CA LEU A 190 6.19 -13.31 6.81
C LEU A 190 7.66 -12.95 6.57
N LEU A 191 8.18 -11.94 7.27
CA LEU A 191 9.52 -11.40 6.96
C LEU A 191 10.64 -12.43 7.14
N PRO A 192 10.67 -13.24 8.21
CA PRO A 192 11.67 -14.32 8.33
C PRO A 192 11.57 -15.33 7.19
N GLU A 193 10.35 -15.67 6.75
CA GLU A 193 10.11 -16.63 5.68
C GLU A 193 10.55 -16.11 4.32
N LEU A 194 10.31 -14.82 4.02
CA LEU A 194 10.80 -14.17 2.80
C LEU A 194 12.32 -14.18 2.76
N ARG A 195 12.97 -13.84 3.88
CA ARG A 195 14.42 -13.87 4.01
C ARG A 195 14.97 -15.27 3.82
N ARG A 196 14.38 -16.27 4.49
CA ARG A 196 14.79 -17.68 4.39
C ARG A 196 14.72 -18.21 2.96
N ARG A 197 13.73 -17.76 2.19
CA ARG A 197 13.54 -18.14 0.78
C ARG A 197 14.30 -17.26 -0.21
N GLY A 198 14.90 -16.15 0.24
CA GLY A 198 15.52 -15.16 -0.64
C GLY A 198 14.53 -14.47 -1.58
N ILE A 199 13.27 -14.30 -1.16
CA ILE A 199 12.24 -13.61 -1.96
C ILE A 199 12.34 -12.10 -1.67
N PRO A 200 12.58 -11.25 -2.69
CA PRO A 200 12.60 -9.80 -2.51
C PRO A 200 11.27 -9.27 -1.99
N SER A 201 11.34 -8.31 -1.07
CA SER A 201 10.17 -7.69 -0.46
C SER A 201 10.21 -6.17 -0.54
N ALA A 202 9.07 -5.55 -0.87
CA ALA A 202 8.90 -4.11 -0.75
C ALA A 202 7.72 -3.78 0.17
N VAL A 203 7.88 -2.75 0.99
CA VAL A 203 6.87 -2.34 1.97
C VAL A 203 6.50 -0.88 1.77
N ASP A 204 5.20 -0.60 1.61
CA ASP A 204 4.60 0.71 1.79
C ASP A 204 4.15 0.80 3.27
N PRO A 205 4.91 1.51 4.13
CA PRO A 205 4.83 1.32 5.57
C PRO A 205 3.76 2.19 6.23
N LYS A 206 3.13 1.67 7.29
CA LYS A 206 2.48 2.51 8.30
C LYS A 206 3.42 2.81 9.46
N GLU A 207 3.38 4.04 9.96
CA GLU A 207 4.22 4.53 11.08
C GLU A 207 4.20 3.61 12.31
N GLU A 208 3.04 3.04 12.64
CA GLU A 208 2.83 2.18 13.80
C GLU A 208 3.64 0.88 13.75
N HIS A 209 3.87 0.35 12.55
CA HIS A 209 4.59 -0.90 12.33
C HIS A 209 6.05 -0.70 11.94
N PHE A 210 6.53 0.54 11.86
CA PHE A 210 7.80 0.87 11.23
C PHE A 210 8.99 0.05 11.77
N GLN A 211 9.05 -0.15 13.10
CA GLN A 211 10.14 -0.90 13.74
C GLN A 211 10.15 -2.41 13.43
N ARG A 212 9.06 -2.93 12.85
CA ARG A 212 8.89 -4.35 12.48
C ARG A 212 9.33 -4.64 11.05
N TYR A 213 9.48 -3.64 10.19
CA TYR A 213 9.93 -3.79 8.80
C TYR A 213 11.43 -4.06 8.67
N ARG A 214 11.93 -5.04 9.43
CA ARG A 214 13.35 -5.39 9.46
C ARG A 214 13.71 -6.31 8.30
N SER A 215 14.89 -6.09 7.71
CA SER A 215 15.46 -6.94 6.66
C SER A 215 14.58 -7.08 5.41
N VAL A 216 13.80 -6.06 5.09
CA VAL A 216 13.07 -5.96 3.81
C VAL A 216 14.00 -5.46 2.71
N SER A 217 13.75 -5.81 1.45
CA SER A 217 14.60 -5.33 0.35
C SER A 217 14.39 -3.83 0.12
N VAL A 218 13.14 -3.37 0.10
CA VAL A 218 12.81 -1.95 -0.06
C VAL A 218 11.72 -1.55 0.91
N ILE A 219 11.82 -0.37 1.51
CA ILE A 219 10.72 0.30 2.21
C ILE A 219 10.53 1.67 1.57
N THR A 220 9.29 2.10 1.37
CA THR A 220 8.98 3.32 0.61
C THR A 220 8.19 4.32 1.45
N PRO A 221 8.74 4.84 2.56
CA PRO A 221 8.03 5.83 3.36
C PRO A 221 7.92 7.16 2.63
N ASN A 222 6.82 7.88 2.85
CA ASN A 222 6.79 9.30 2.53
C ASN A 222 7.59 10.13 3.56
N VAL A 223 7.76 11.42 3.30
CA VAL A 223 8.56 12.32 4.17
C VAL A 223 8.03 12.39 5.60
N ALA A 224 6.71 12.31 5.80
CA ALA A 224 6.10 12.34 7.12
C ALA A 224 6.38 11.05 7.89
N GLU A 225 6.14 9.89 7.27
CA GLU A 225 6.46 8.57 7.81
C GLU A 225 7.95 8.44 8.16
N ALA A 226 8.83 8.84 7.24
CA ALA A 226 10.27 8.82 7.45
C ALA A 226 10.70 9.74 8.61
N SER A 227 10.14 10.95 8.69
CA SER A 227 10.41 11.89 9.79
C SER A 227 10.00 11.31 11.15
N GLN A 228 8.83 10.68 11.22
CA GLN A 228 8.34 10.05 12.46
C GLN A 228 9.19 8.85 12.85
N ALA A 229 9.52 7.98 11.89
CA ALA A 229 10.34 6.80 12.13
C ALA A 229 11.79 7.12 12.54
N TRP A 230 12.33 8.21 11.99
CA TRP A 230 13.65 8.74 12.32
C TRP A 230 13.64 9.48 13.67
N GLY A 231 12.49 10.00 14.10
CA GLY A 231 12.35 10.78 15.33
C GLY A 231 12.83 12.22 15.20
N ARG A 232 13.04 12.71 13.97
CA ARG A 232 13.48 14.08 13.66
C ARG A 232 12.76 14.56 12.40
N ARG A 233 12.39 15.84 12.38
CA ARG A 233 11.74 16.46 11.21
C ARG A 233 12.75 16.64 10.08
N ILE A 234 12.46 16.10 8.91
CA ILE A 234 13.22 16.33 7.68
C ILE A 234 12.85 17.72 7.12
N ARG A 235 13.82 18.62 6.99
CA ARG A 235 13.57 20.01 6.53
C ARG A 235 14.27 20.35 5.22
N ASN A 236 15.34 19.66 4.89
CA ASN A 236 16.16 19.93 3.71
C ASN A 236 16.73 18.62 3.14
N SER A 237 17.50 18.73 2.05
CA SER A 237 18.09 17.58 1.37
C SER A 237 19.13 16.83 2.22
N GLU A 238 19.84 17.52 3.12
CA GLU A 238 20.83 16.89 4.02
C GLU A 238 20.13 16.02 5.06
N ASP A 239 19.09 16.53 5.71
CA ASP A 239 18.25 15.78 6.65
C ASP A 239 17.63 14.55 5.95
N LEU A 240 17.22 14.70 4.68
CA LEU A 240 16.61 13.62 3.90
C LEU A 240 17.61 12.49 3.66
N VAL A 241 18.84 12.83 3.28
CA VAL A 241 19.91 11.86 3.04
C VAL A 241 20.31 11.17 4.34
N GLU A 242 20.45 11.93 5.44
CA GLU A 242 20.72 11.37 6.78
C GLU A 242 19.62 10.40 7.21
N ALA A 243 18.35 10.80 7.06
CA ALA A 243 17.21 9.94 7.40
C ALA A 243 17.17 8.68 6.54
N GLY A 244 17.37 8.78 5.22
CA GLY A 244 17.37 7.62 4.32
C GLY A 244 18.42 6.58 4.69
N PHE A 245 19.68 6.99 4.84
CA PHE A 245 20.76 6.07 5.23
C PHE A 245 20.62 5.56 6.67
N GLY A 246 20.20 6.41 7.60
CA GLY A 246 19.98 6.03 8.99
C GLY A 246 18.83 5.03 9.15
N LEU A 247 17.72 5.21 8.43
CA LEU A 247 16.61 4.26 8.41
C LEU A 247 17.02 2.93 7.75
N ARG A 248 17.82 2.98 6.68
CA ARG A 248 18.33 1.78 6.00
C ARG A 248 19.13 0.91 6.95
N GLU A 249 20.05 1.52 7.70
CA GLU A 249 20.86 0.83 8.71
C GLU A 249 20.00 0.32 9.87
N LYS A 250 19.14 1.18 10.43
CA LYS A 250 18.25 0.85 11.57
C LYS A 250 17.34 -0.34 11.29
N LEU A 251 16.81 -0.43 10.06
CA LEU A 251 15.95 -1.53 9.63
C LEU A 251 16.73 -2.73 9.07
N GLY A 252 18.00 -2.55 8.73
CA GLY A 252 18.76 -3.52 7.95
C GLY A 252 18.13 -3.79 6.59
N ALA A 253 17.49 -2.78 5.99
CA ALA A 253 16.87 -2.88 4.67
C ALA A 253 17.94 -2.71 3.57
N GLU A 254 17.70 -3.23 2.37
CA GLU A 254 18.63 -3.03 1.25
C GLU A 254 18.51 -1.60 0.67
N SER A 255 17.29 -1.04 0.69
CA SER A 255 16.97 0.33 0.26
C SER A 255 15.83 0.95 1.08
N VAL A 256 15.88 2.28 1.23
CA VAL A 256 14.84 3.16 1.79
C VAL A 256 14.60 4.29 0.79
#